data_AF-A0A1D9BDI6-F1
#
_entry.id   AF-A0A1D9BDI6-F1
#
_cell.length_a   1.000
_cell.length_b   1.000
_cell.length_c   1.000
_cell.angle_alpha   90.00
_cell.angle_beta   90.00
_cell.angle_gamma   90.00
#
_symmetry.space_group_name_H-M   'P 1'
#
loop_
_entity.id
_entity.type
_entity.pdbx_description
1 polymer ?
#
loop_
_entity_poly.entity_id
_entity_poly.type
_entity_poly.pdbx_seq_one_letter_code
_entity_poly.pdbx_strand_id
1 'polypeptide(L)'
;MSILIVPGYGGSGPAHWQSRWQALHSECMRVEQADWEAPDLDAWIAQLDAAVLAAGPDVRIAAHSLGCLLVAHWAARSPRPVAGALLVAVPDPAGGEFPLAAAGFGPVPTARLPFAATMIASRNDPYAGWAFSRQVATDWGVQLVDAGERGHLNADSGLADWAEGWCLLQGLGLADAVIGPAQLALMARYNAHMNAKLYAAAASLPEAELMRDRGAYFGSLFATLNHLVVADILWLKRFAAHPRGGVNGQTSAHPRGGSNGLTSVHPRGGSNGLATAHPGEHTKALAPVVALPMPAGLDAIVCADLASLAALRSVLDHAIGSWIGGLSLALLAETLHYTRANGVACQKRLGDVLLHFFNHQTHHRGQASTLLCQAGVDLGVTDLAPLIADAE
;
A
#
# COMPACT_ATOMS: atom_id res chain seq x y z
N MET A 1 21.63 -0.29 -1.70
CA MET A 1 20.70 -1.19 -2.42
C MET A 1 20.74 -0.80 -3.87
N SER A 2 21.06 -1.73 -4.77
CA SER A 2 21.20 -1.46 -6.21
C SER A 2 19.85 -1.57 -6.91
N ILE A 3 19.64 -0.77 -7.96
CA ILE A 3 18.46 -0.83 -8.82
C ILE A 3 18.90 -1.12 -10.25
N LEU A 4 18.35 -2.16 -10.85
CA LEU A 4 18.54 -2.45 -12.27
C LEU A 4 17.39 -1.87 -13.08
N ILE A 5 17.71 -0.93 -13.95
CA ILE A 5 16.81 -0.40 -14.97
C ILE A 5 16.85 -1.35 -16.16
N VAL A 6 15.69 -1.91 -16.53
CA VAL A 6 15.53 -2.85 -17.64
C VAL A 6 14.57 -2.23 -18.68
N PRO A 7 15.11 -1.54 -19.70
CA PRO A 7 14.31 -0.96 -20.76
C PRO A 7 13.62 -2.01 -21.65
N GLY A 8 12.63 -1.55 -22.43
CA GLY A 8 11.98 -2.33 -23.47
C GLY A 8 12.62 -2.18 -24.85
N TYR A 9 11.83 -2.50 -25.88
CA TYR A 9 12.20 -2.30 -27.29
C TYR A 9 12.57 -0.83 -27.56
N GLY A 10 13.67 -0.58 -28.26
CA GLY A 10 14.21 0.76 -28.52
C GLY A 10 14.82 1.47 -27.31
N GLY A 11 14.91 0.79 -26.16
CA GLY A 11 15.51 1.33 -24.94
C GLY A 11 14.68 2.43 -24.28
N SER A 12 15.32 3.20 -23.40
CA SER A 12 14.69 4.34 -22.72
C SER A 12 15.40 5.64 -23.12
N GLY A 13 14.73 6.47 -23.93
CA GLY A 13 15.24 7.79 -24.30
C GLY A 13 15.38 8.75 -23.11
N PRO A 14 15.97 9.95 -23.29
CA PRO A 14 16.30 10.86 -22.18
C PRO A 14 15.10 11.35 -21.36
N ALA A 15 13.94 11.52 -22.00
CA ALA A 15 12.71 11.97 -21.34
C ALA A 15 11.96 10.84 -20.61
N HIS A 16 12.36 9.58 -20.82
CA HIS A 16 11.74 8.42 -20.18
C HIS A 16 12.04 8.41 -18.68
N TRP A 17 11.07 8.02 -17.86
CA TRP A 17 11.23 7.98 -16.40
C TRP A 17 12.40 7.10 -15.95
N GLN A 18 12.68 5.99 -16.65
CA GLN A 18 13.87 5.14 -16.39
C GLN A 18 15.19 5.91 -16.52
N SER A 19 15.33 6.76 -17.54
CA SER A 19 16.53 7.60 -17.76
C SER A 19 16.62 8.71 -16.72
N ARG A 20 15.47 9.31 -16.36
CA ARG A 20 15.40 10.33 -15.31
C ARG A 20 15.78 9.76 -13.94
N TRP A 21 15.28 8.58 -13.59
CA TRP A 21 15.69 7.87 -12.36
C TRP A 21 17.17 7.57 -12.35
N GLN A 22 17.74 7.13 -13.47
CA GLN A 22 19.18 6.88 -13.57
C GLN A 22 20.02 8.15 -13.36
N ALA A 23 19.52 9.32 -13.77
CA ALA A 23 20.19 10.60 -13.52
C ALA A 23 20.02 11.10 -12.08
N LEU A 24 18.87 10.84 -11.46
CA LEU A 24 18.53 11.31 -10.10
C LEU A 24 19.12 10.45 -8.98
N HIS A 25 19.26 9.14 -9.23
CA HIS A 25 19.58 8.15 -8.22
C HIS A 25 20.84 7.39 -8.61
N SER A 26 21.93 7.64 -7.90
CA SER A 26 23.25 7.05 -8.16
C SER A 26 23.28 5.51 -8.04
N GLU A 27 22.29 4.92 -7.37
CA GLU A 27 22.14 3.47 -7.21
C GLU A 27 21.50 2.77 -8.41
N CYS A 28 21.01 3.53 -9.40
CA CYS A 28 20.41 2.98 -10.62
C CYS A 28 21.49 2.62 -11.66
N MET A 29 21.44 1.37 -12.12
CA MET A 29 22.29 0.85 -13.18
C MET A 29 21.40 0.35 -14.32
N ARG A 30 21.72 0.71 -15.56
CA ARG A 30 21.01 0.20 -16.73
C ARG A 30 21.58 -1.15 -17.15
N VAL A 31 20.70 -2.11 -17.42
CA VAL A 31 21.06 -3.33 -18.12
C VAL A 31 21.15 -2.98 -19.59
N GLU A 32 22.37 -2.72 -20.07
CA GLU A 32 22.60 -2.44 -21.48
C GLU A 32 22.35 -3.69 -22.32
N GLN A 33 21.77 -3.49 -23.51
CA GLN A 33 21.54 -4.53 -24.51
C GLN A 33 22.43 -4.31 -25.73
N ALA A 34 22.81 -5.39 -26.40
CA ALA A 34 23.69 -5.32 -27.58
C ALA A 34 23.03 -4.55 -28.74
N ASP A 35 21.73 -4.78 -28.95
CA ASP A 35 20.90 -4.06 -29.92
C ASP A 35 19.48 -3.97 -29.36
N TRP A 36 18.96 -2.74 -29.29
CA TRP A 36 17.63 -2.44 -28.76
C TRP A 36 16.51 -2.65 -29.78
N GLU A 37 16.83 -2.65 -31.08
CA GLU A 37 15.89 -2.78 -32.20
C GLU A 37 15.86 -4.21 -32.76
N ALA A 38 16.87 -5.03 -32.46
CA ALA A 38 16.94 -6.45 -32.79
C ALA A 38 17.05 -7.32 -31.52
N PRO A 39 16.00 -7.37 -30.68
CA PRO A 39 16.07 -8.03 -29.39
C PRO A 39 16.19 -9.55 -29.53
N ASP A 40 17.21 -10.12 -28.90
CA ASP A 40 17.44 -11.56 -28.81
C ASP A 40 17.21 -12.02 -27.36
N LEU A 41 16.22 -12.88 -27.16
CA LEU A 41 15.77 -13.27 -25.82
C LEU A 41 16.90 -13.93 -25.00
N ASP A 42 17.68 -14.83 -25.60
CA ASP A 42 18.73 -15.55 -24.88
C ASP A 42 19.89 -14.64 -24.49
N ALA A 43 20.34 -13.78 -25.42
CA ALA A 43 21.37 -12.79 -25.15
C ALA A 43 20.92 -11.79 -24.09
N TRP A 44 19.69 -11.29 -24.17
CA TRP A 44 19.15 -10.34 -23.20
C TRP A 44 19.00 -10.97 -21.81
N ILE A 45 18.61 -12.25 -21.73
CA ILE A 45 18.56 -12.99 -20.46
C ILE A 45 19.95 -13.14 -19.87
N ALA A 46 20.95 -13.48 -20.67
CA ALA A 46 22.32 -13.61 -20.19
C ALA A 46 22.87 -12.28 -19.63
N GLN A 47 22.51 -11.16 -20.26
CA GLN A 47 22.93 -9.82 -19.82
C GLN A 47 22.22 -9.39 -18.54
N LEU A 48 20.91 -9.62 -18.43
CA LEU A 48 20.17 -9.39 -17.19
C LEU A 48 20.71 -10.26 -16.04
N ASP A 49 20.99 -11.53 -16.31
CA ASP A 49 21.48 -12.48 -15.32
C ASP A 49 22.86 -12.08 -14.76
N ALA A 50 23.75 -11.61 -15.64
CA ALA A 50 25.05 -11.06 -15.24
C ALA A 50 24.92 -9.78 -14.41
N ALA A 51 24.00 -8.88 -14.80
CA ALA A 51 23.74 -7.65 -14.06
C ALA A 51 23.17 -7.92 -12.66
N VAL A 52 22.22 -8.86 -12.52
CA VAL A 52 21.68 -9.31 -11.23
C VAL A 52 22.78 -9.91 -10.36
N LEU A 53 23.63 -10.77 -10.93
CA LEU A 53 24.75 -11.36 -10.21
C LEU A 53 25.70 -10.28 -9.66
N ALA A 54 26.03 -9.27 -10.47
CA ALA A 54 26.93 -8.19 -10.08
C ALA A 54 26.32 -7.27 -9.00
N ALA A 55 25.00 -7.06 -9.04
CA ALA A 55 24.29 -6.19 -8.10
C ALA A 55 24.02 -6.84 -6.73
N GLY A 56 23.97 -8.19 -6.68
CA GLY A 56 23.75 -8.95 -5.45
C GLY A 56 22.26 -9.25 -5.13
N PRO A 57 21.98 -10.05 -4.09
CA PRO A 57 20.65 -10.61 -3.83
C PRO A 57 19.58 -9.57 -3.46
N ASP A 58 19.99 -8.40 -2.96
CA ASP A 58 19.08 -7.32 -2.53
C ASP A 58 18.73 -6.36 -3.69
N VAL A 59 19.13 -6.68 -4.91
CA VAL A 59 18.86 -5.84 -6.08
C VAL A 59 17.36 -5.77 -6.37
N ARG A 60 16.89 -4.59 -6.76
CA ARG A 60 15.53 -4.39 -7.28
C ARG A 60 15.57 -4.15 -8.77
N ILE A 61 14.55 -4.60 -9.48
CA ILE A 61 14.43 -4.42 -10.93
C ILE A 61 13.32 -3.44 -11.24
N ALA A 62 13.56 -2.46 -12.12
CA ALA A 62 12.55 -1.58 -12.69
C ALA A 62 12.50 -1.80 -14.21
N ALA A 63 11.53 -2.62 -14.63
CA ALA A 63 11.36 -3.03 -16.01
C ALA A 63 10.20 -2.28 -16.69
N HIS A 64 10.35 -2.01 -17.98
CA HIS A 64 9.33 -1.39 -18.81
C HIS A 64 9.10 -2.18 -20.09
N SER A 65 7.84 -2.28 -20.52
CA SER A 65 7.46 -2.86 -21.81
C SER A 65 8.08 -4.25 -22.03
N LEU A 66 8.80 -4.46 -23.15
CA LEU A 66 9.49 -5.70 -23.48
C LEU A 66 10.45 -6.18 -22.37
N GLY A 67 11.03 -5.25 -21.60
CA GLY A 67 11.87 -5.54 -20.44
C GLY A 67 11.11 -6.30 -19.34
N CYS A 68 9.79 -6.14 -19.23
CA CYS A 68 8.98 -6.92 -18.31
C CYS A 68 8.90 -8.40 -18.72
N LEU A 69 8.74 -8.66 -20.03
CA LEU A 69 8.77 -10.02 -20.57
C LEU A 69 10.16 -10.62 -20.42
N LEU A 70 11.22 -9.83 -20.59
CA LEU A 70 12.59 -10.26 -20.30
C LEU A 70 12.72 -10.77 -18.87
N VAL A 71 12.26 -9.98 -17.88
CA VAL A 71 12.33 -10.34 -16.45
C VAL A 71 11.54 -11.62 -16.18
N ALA A 72 10.36 -11.79 -16.78
CA ALA A 72 9.55 -13.00 -16.60
C ALA A 72 10.24 -14.25 -17.18
N HIS A 73 10.82 -14.15 -18.38
CA HIS A 73 11.57 -15.27 -19.00
C HIS A 73 12.86 -15.58 -18.23
N TRP A 74 13.56 -14.55 -17.75
CA TRP A 74 14.74 -14.71 -16.90
C TRP A 74 14.37 -15.41 -15.58
N ALA A 75 13.30 -14.99 -14.91
CA ALA A 75 12.83 -15.58 -13.66
C ALA A 75 12.43 -17.06 -13.82
N ALA A 76 11.97 -17.48 -14.99
CA ALA A 76 11.66 -18.87 -15.29
C ALA A 76 12.92 -19.75 -15.47
N ARG A 77 14.09 -19.15 -15.69
CA ARG A 77 15.35 -19.85 -16.05
C ARG A 77 16.46 -19.68 -15.03
N SER A 78 16.43 -18.62 -14.23
CA SER A 78 17.47 -18.28 -13.26
C SER A 78 17.00 -18.52 -11.82
N PRO A 79 17.80 -19.18 -10.98
CA PRO A 79 17.48 -19.35 -9.55
C PRO A 79 17.92 -18.14 -8.71
N ARG A 80 18.43 -17.06 -9.33
CA ARG A 80 19.05 -15.95 -8.59
C ARG A 80 18.01 -15.13 -7.83
N PRO A 81 18.28 -14.80 -6.56
CA PRO A 81 17.39 -13.96 -5.76
C PRO A 81 17.47 -12.49 -6.20
N VAL A 82 16.35 -11.80 -6.05
CA VAL A 82 16.22 -10.34 -6.14
C VAL A 82 15.27 -9.87 -5.03
N ALA A 83 15.44 -8.65 -4.53
CA ALA A 83 14.52 -8.07 -3.56
C ALA A 83 13.11 -7.85 -4.14
N GLY A 84 13.02 -7.66 -5.47
CA GLY A 84 11.76 -7.65 -6.19
C GLY A 84 11.82 -6.90 -7.52
N ALA A 85 10.69 -6.88 -8.25
CA ALA A 85 10.57 -6.18 -9.53
C ALA A 85 9.34 -5.25 -9.62
N LEU A 86 9.54 -4.06 -10.17
CA LEU A 86 8.49 -3.19 -10.68
C LEU A 86 8.36 -3.44 -12.19
N LEU A 87 7.19 -3.90 -12.62
CA LEU A 87 6.91 -4.29 -14.01
C LEU A 87 5.91 -3.30 -14.62
N VAL A 88 6.34 -2.45 -15.52
CA VAL A 88 5.55 -1.31 -16.02
C VAL A 88 5.17 -1.54 -17.48
N ALA A 89 3.87 -1.46 -17.79
CA ALA A 89 3.32 -1.55 -19.14
C ALA A 89 3.69 -2.85 -19.89
N VAL A 90 3.39 -4.01 -19.27
CA VAL A 90 3.67 -5.33 -19.88
C VAL A 90 2.92 -5.46 -21.21
N PRO A 91 3.61 -5.64 -22.35
CA PRO A 91 2.98 -5.71 -23.66
C PRO A 91 2.43 -7.11 -23.94
N ASP A 92 1.43 -7.21 -24.81
CA ASP A 92 0.85 -8.47 -25.29
C ASP A 92 1.59 -8.94 -26.56
N PRO A 93 2.38 -10.05 -26.53
CA PRO A 93 3.06 -10.56 -27.73
C PRO A 93 2.12 -11.00 -28.86
N ALA A 94 0.83 -11.23 -28.57
CA ALA A 94 -0.18 -11.54 -29.56
C ALA A 94 -0.90 -10.29 -30.10
N GLY A 95 -0.63 -9.10 -29.55
CA GLY A 95 -1.21 -7.83 -29.96
C GLY A 95 -0.68 -7.35 -31.31
N GLY A 96 -1.53 -6.66 -32.08
CA GLY A 96 -1.18 -6.17 -33.42
C GLY A 96 -0.08 -5.08 -33.43
N GLU A 97 0.04 -4.32 -32.34
CA GLU A 97 1.07 -3.29 -32.17
C GLU A 97 2.39 -3.84 -31.60
N PHE A 98 2.47 -5.14 -31.28
CA PHE A 98 3.67 -5.74 -30.74
C PHE A 98 4.80 -5.75 -31.79
N PRO A 99 6.03 -5.31 -31.46
CA PRO A 99 7.12 -5.24 -32.43
C PRO A 99 7.45 -6.61 -33.01
N LEU A 100 7.40 -6.75 -34.34
CA LEU A 100 7.71 -8.02 -35.03
C LEU A 100 9.13 -8.52 -34.74
N ALA A 101 10.09 -7.60 -34.59
CA ALA A 101 11.47 -7.93 -34.22
C ALA A 101 11.58 -8.57 -32.82
N ALA A 102 10.58 -8.35 -31.96
CA ALA A 102 10.52 -8.90 -30.61
C ALA A 102 9.67 -10.17 -30.50
N ALA A 103 9.21 -10.76 -31.60
CA ALA A 103 8.32 -11.92 -31.61
C ALA A 103 8.85 -13.12 -30.78
N GLY A 104 10.17 -13.25 -30.64
CA GLY A 104 10.82 -14.28 -29.80
C GLY A 104 10.56 -14.16 -28.29
N PHE A 105 9.97 -13.06 -27.82
CA PHE A 105 9.57 -12.88 -26.42
C PHE A 105 8.18 -13.45 -26.11
N GLY A 106 7.44 -13.90 -27.13
CA GLY A 106 6.25 -14.71 -26.98
C GLY A 106 6.57 -16.21 -26.95
N PRO A 107 5.78 -17.04 -26.25
CA PRO A 107 4.62 -16.68 -25.41
C PRO A 107 5.04 -16.10 -24.05
N VAL A 108 4.11 -15.42 -23.38
CA VAL A 108 4.31 -14.91 -22.02
C VAL A 108 4.45 -16.10 -21.05
N PRO A 109 5.49 -16.15 -20.19
CA PRO A 109 5.59 -17.15 -19.14
C PRO A 109 4.39 -17.10 -18.20
N THR A 110 3.82 -18.25 -17.84
CA THR A 110 2.62 -18.32 -16.98
C THR A 110 2.92 -18.71 -15.53
N ALA A 111 4.18 -19.03 -15.22
CA ALA A 111 4.59 -19.35 -13.86
C ALA A 111 4.54 -18.12 -12.95
N ARG A 112 4.20 -18.33 -11.68
CA ARG A 112 4.30 -17.29 -10.64
C ARG A 112 5.74 -16.81 -10.53
N LEU A 113 5.93 -15.50 -10.35
CA LEU A 113 7.26 -14.95 -10.12
C LEU A 113 7.79 -15.40 -8.76
N PRO A 114 9.06 -15.84 -8.65
CA PRO A 114 9.63 -16.36 -7.41
C PRO A 114 10.07 -15.26 -6.42
N PHE A 115 9.69 -14.01 -6.66
CA PHE A 115 10.04 -12.84 -5.86
C PHE A 115 8.88 -11.85 -5.81
N ALA A 116 8.92 -10.92 -4.85
CA ALA A 116 7.92 -9.86 -4.74
C ALA A 116 7.94 -8.97 -6.00
N ALA A 117 6.78 -8.76 -6.62
CA ALA A 117 6.67 -7.85 -7.75
C ALA A 117 5.36 -7.07 -7.74
N THR A 118 5.41 -5.87 -8.32
CA THR A 118 4.25 -5.01 -8.56
C THR A 118 4.20 -4.71 -10.04
N MET A 119 3.04 -4.95 -10.65
CA MET A 119 2.77 -4.63 -12.04
C MET A 119 1.96 -3.34 -12.13
N ILE A 120 2.33 -2.43 -13.03
CA ILE A 120 1.61 -1.18 -13.29
C ILE A 120 1.14 -1.21 -14.75
N ALA A 121 -0.16 -1.02 -14.97
CA ALA A 121 -0.73 -0.98 -16.31
C ALA A 121 -1.64 0.23 -16.49
N SER A 122 -1.65 0.76 -17.71
CA SER A 122 -2.56 1.81 -18.17
C SER A 122 -3.76 1.17 -18.88
N ARG A 123 -4.95 1.76 -18.73
CA ARG A 123 -6.18 1.26 -19.36
C ARG A 123 -6.25 1.49 -20.87
N ASN A 124 -5.50 2.47 -21.36
CA ASN A 124 -5.41 2.83 -22.78
C ASN A 124 -4.00 2.59 -23.35
N ASP A 125 -3.28 1.58 -22.85
CA ASP A 125 -2.01 1.17 -23.42
C ASP A 125 -2.22 0.55 -24.82
N PRO A 126 -1.56 1.07 -25.88
CA PRO A 126 -1.71 0.52 -27.23
C PRO A 126 -1.10 -0.88 -27.39
N TYR A 127 -0.16 -1.28 -26.52
CA TYR A 127 0.53 -2.57 -26.62
C TYR A 127 -0.12 -3.68 -25.80
N ALA A 128 -1.10 -3.36 -24.93
CA ALA A 128 -1.77 -4.36 -24.11
C ALA A 128 -3.15 -3.89 -23.62
N GLY A 129 -4.16 -4.73 -23.82
CA GLY A 129 -5.49 -4.48 -23.24
C GLY A 129 -5.53 -4.68 -21.72
N TRP A 130 -6.49 -4.03 -21.05
CA TRP A 130 -6.69 -4.18 -19.60
C TRP A 130 -6.97 -5.63 -19.17
N ALA A 131 -7.71 -6.39 -19.98
CA ALA A 131 -8.00 -7.81 -19.71
C ALA A 131 -6.75 -8.67 -19.73
N PHE A 132 -5.86 -8.46 -20.71
CA PHE A 132 -4.55 -9.10 -20.78
C PHE A 132 -3.72 -8.77 -19.53
N SER A 133 -3.63 -7.49 -19.17
CA SER A 133 -2.87 -7.05 -17.99
C SER A 133 -3.36 -7.72 -16.70
N ARG A 134 -4.68 -7.84 -16.52
CA ARG A 134 -5.27 -8.54 -15.37
C ARG A 134 -4.95 -10.02 -15.34
N GLN A 135 -4.97 -10.68 -16.51
CA GLN A 135 -4.64 -12.09 -16.63
C GLN A 135 -3.17 -12.35 -16.26
N VAL A 136 -2.24 -11.60 -16.87
CA VAL A 136 -0.80 -11.71 -16.58
C VAL A 136 -0.51 -11.45 -15.10
N ALA A 137 -1.10 -10.42 -14.50
CA ALA A 137 -0.91 -10.16 -13.07
C ALA A 137 -1.42 -11.32 -12.19
N THR A 138 -2.51 -11.97 -12.59
CA THR A 138 -3.06 -13.14 -11.89
C THR A 138 -2.13 -14.34 -12.01
N ASP A 139 -1.64 -14.64 -13.22
CA ASP A 139 -0.76 -15.78 -13.50
C ASP A 139 0.58 -15.62 -12.76
N TRP A 140 1.17 -14.43 -12.81
CA TRP A 140 2.40 -14.11 -12.09
C TRP A 140 2.23 -14.00 -10.58
N GLY A 141 0.98 -13.85 -10.09
CA GLY A 141 0.68 -13.70 -8.68
C GLY A 141 1.11 -12.36 -8.09
N VAL A 142 1.07 -11.30 -8.89
CA VAL A 142 1.57 -9.96 -8.53
C VAL A 142 0.45 -8.96 -8.32
N GLN A 143 0.70 -7.91 -7.52
CA GLN A 143 -0.24 -6.81 -7.37
C GLN A 143 -0.31 -6.02 -8.69
N LEU A 144 -1.52 -5.82 -9.24
CA LEU A 144 -1.75 -4.91 -10.35
C LEU A 144 -2.17 -3.52 -9.85
N VAL A 145 -1.44 -2.50 -10.27
CA VAL A 145 -1.74 -1.08 -10.05
C VAL A 145 -2.31 -0.50 -11.35
N ASP A 146 -3.50 0.09 -11.22
CA ASP A 146 -4.18 0.81 -12.29
C ASP A 146 -3.64 2.25 -12.36
N ALA A 147 -2.93 2.57 -13.43
CA ALA A 147 -2.38 3.91 -13.67
C ALA A 147 -3.39 4.89 -14.28
N GLY A 148 -4.65 4.46 -14.50
CA GLY A 148 -5.63 5.20 -15.26
C GLY A 148 -5.33 5.16 -16.76
N GLU A 149 -5.64 6.26 -17.46
CA GLU A 149 -5.40 6.40 -18.90
C GLU A 149 -4.13 7.23 -19.14
N ARG A 150 -2.97 6.55 -19.18
CA ARG A 150 -1.65 7.19 -19.32
C ARG A 150 -0.82 6.62 -20.47
N GLY A 151 -1.46 6.07 -21.51
CA GLY A 151 -0.78 5.48 -22.67
C GLY A 151 0.16 4.35 -22.25
N HIS A 152 1.35 4.28 -22.85
CA HIS A 152 2.31 3.20 -22.60
C HIS A 152 3.25 3.43 -21.39
N LEU A 153 2.91 4.38 -20.50
CA LEU A 153 3.72 4.74 -19.32
C LEU A 153 5.18 5.05 -19.68
N ASN A 154 5.39 5.81 -20.74
CA ASN A 154 6.71 6.15 -21.30
C ASN A 154 6.96 7.67 -21.19
N ALA A 155 7.84 8.22 -22.03
CA ALA A 155 8.15 9.66 -22.05
C ALA A 155 6.92 10.54 -22.38
N ASP A 156 5.99 10.04 -23.20
CA ASP A 156 4.81 10.78 -23.65
C ASP A 156 3.68 10.77 -22.59
N SER A 157 3.82 9.95 -21.56
CA SER A 157 2.84 9.78 -20.48
C SER A 157 2.87 10.87 -19.42
N GLY A 158 3.75 11.88 -19.55
CA GLY A 158 3.83 13.01 -18.62
C GLY A 158 4.24 12.64 -17.19
N LEU A 159 4.94 11.51 -17.01
CA LEU A 159 5.31 10.98 -15.69
C LEU A 159 6.45 11.75 -15.01
N ALA A 160 7.28 12.45 -15.79
CA ALA A 160 8.46 13.15 -15.33
C ALA A 160 9.39 12.25 -14.47
N ASP A 161 9.80 12.70 -13.28
CA ASP A 161 10.63 11.91 -12.35
C ASP A 161 9.86 10.79 -11.63
N TRP A 162 8.56 10.67 -11.89
CA TRP A 162 7.66 9.62 -11.44
C TRP A 162 7.87 9.12 -10.00
N ALA A 163 7.70 10.03 -9.03
CA ALA A 163 7.85 9.72 -7.61
C ALA A 163 6.95 8.56 -7.12
N GLU A 164 5.76 8.39 -7.72
CA GLU A 164 4.87 7.27 -7.39
C GLU A 164 5.50 5.91 -7.73
N GLY A 165 6.06 5.76 -8.93
CA GLY A 165 6.77 4.54 -9.33
C GLY A 165 7.98 4.27 -8.44
N TRP A 166 8.72 5.33 -8.07
CA TRP A 166 9.87 5.21 -7.18
C TRP A 166 9.48 4.69 -5.78
N CYS A 167 8.42 5.24 -5.19
CA CYS A 167 7.90 4.77 -3.91
C CYS A 167 7.45 3.30 -3.97
N LEU A 168 6.80 2.88 -5.06
CA LEU A 168 6.40 1.47 -5.25
C LEU A 168 7.62 0.54 -5.35
N LEU A 169 8.65 0.93 -6.10
CA LEU A 169 9.90 0.18 -6.20
C LEU A 169 10.57 0.03 -4.84
N GLN A 170 10.69 1.11 -4.07
CA GLN A 170 11.36 1.10 -2.76
C GLN A 170 10.65 0.22 -1.72
N GLY A 171 9.34 -0.01 -1.88
CA GLY A 171 8.57 -0.92 -1.03
C GLY A 171 8.84 -2.40 -1.27
N LEU A 172 9.50 -2.77 -2.38
CA LEU A 172 9.78 -4.16 -2.73
C LEU A 172 10.86 -4.76 -1.81
N GLY A 173 10.67 -6.01 -1.42
CA GLY A 173 11.58 -6.73 -0.52
C GLY A 173 11.39 -6.42 0.97
N LEU A 174 10.41 -5.59 1.34
CA LEU A 174 10.09 -5.27 2.73
C LEU A 174 8.96 -6.15 3.32
N ALA A 175 8.48 -7.15 2.56
CA ALA A 175 7.26 -7.91 2.86
C ALA A 175 7.30 -8.71 4.18
N ASP A 176 8.49 -8.94 4.74
CA ASP A 176 8.68 -9.77 5.93
C ASP A 176 8.63 -8.99 7.26
N ALA A 177 8.62 -7.66 7.24
CA ALA A 177 8.48 -6.85 8.45
C ALA A 177 7.01 -6.81 8.90
N VAL A 178 6.55 -7.86 9.60
CA VAL A 178 5.20 -7.90 10.16
C VAL A 178 5.14 -7.05 11.42
N ILE A 179 4.41 -5.94 11.37
CA ILE A 179 4.04 -5.22 12.60
C ILE A 179 3.09 -6.09 13.43
N GLY A 180 3.47 -6.37 14.68
CA GLY A 180 2.69 -7.22 15.58
C GLY A 180 1.65 -6.43 16.40
N PRO A 181 0.72 -7.13 17.07
CA PRO A 181 -0.28 -6.51 17.94
C PRO A 181 0.34 -5.67 19.06
N ALA A 182 1.48 -6.10 19.62
CA ALA A 182 2.17 -5.38 20.69
C ALA A 182 2.71 -4.02 20.22
N GLN A 183 3.32 -3.96 19.03
CA GLN A 183 3.79 -2.72 18.42
C GLN A 183 2.62 -1.77 18.12
N LEU A 184 1.52 -2.29 17.58
CA LEU A 184 0.33 -1.47 17.32
C LEU A 184 -0.31 -0.95 18.62
N ALA A 185 -0.37 -1.76 19.68
CA ALA A 185 -0.86 -1.32 20.98
C ALA A 185 0.03 -0.24 21.59
N LEU A 186 1.35 -0.34 21.42
CA LEU A 186 2.29 0.73 21.79
C LEU A 186 2.01 2.02 21.00
N MET A 187 1.86 1.94 19.68
CA MET A 187 1.52 3.09 18.84
C MET A 187 0.18 3.72 19.22
N ALA A 188 -0.84 2.91 19.55
CA ALA A 188 -2.15 3.39 20.00
C ALA A 188 -2.06 4.16 21.32
N ARG A 189 -1.32 3.63 22.32
CA ARG A 189 -1.09 4.31 23.60
C ARG A 189 -0.32 5.61 23.42
N TYR A 190 0.76 5.58 22.66
CA TYR A 190 1.53 6.78 22.31
C TYR A 190 0.67 7.80 21.59
N ASN A 191 -0.20 7.36 20.68
CA ASN A 191 -1.10 8.24 19.96
C ASN A 191 -2.06 8.98 20.88
N ALA A 192 -2.78 8.24 21.73
CA ALA A 192 -3.71 8.82 22.69
C ALA A 192 -3.01 9.82 23.63
N HIS A 193 -1.81 9.47 24.13
CA HIS A 193 -1.02 10.35 24.99
C HIS A 193 -0.63 11.66 24.30
N MET A 194 -0.08 11.57 23.09
CA MET A 194 0.34 12.75 22.33
C MET A 194 -0.83 13.61 21.85
N ASN A 195 -1.97 12.99 21.52
CA ASN A 195 -3.20 13.72 21.24
C ASN A 195 -3.64 14.51 22.48
N ALA A 196 -3.72 13.89 23.66
CA ALA A 196 -4.06 14.59 24.89
C ALA A 196 -3.13 15.78 25.18
N LYS A 197 -1.82 15.61 25.00
CA LYS A 197 -0.84 16.71 25.14
C LYS A 197 -1.10 17.86 24.15
N LEU A 198 -1.32 17.55 22.88
CA LEU A 198 -1.57 18.55 21.84
C LEU A 198 -2.84 19.36 22.11
N TYR A 199 -3.93 18.69 22.48
CA TYR A 199 -5.19 19.37 22.77
C TYR A 199 -5.10 20.21 24.05
N ALA A 200 -4.37 19.75 25.08
CA ALA A 200 -4.11 20.55 26.28
C ALA A 200 -3.28 21.80 25.96
N ALA A 201 -2.24 21.68 25.14
CA ALA A 201 -1.43 22.81 24.69
C ALA A 201 -2.25 23.79 23.84
N ALA A 202 -3.03 23.30 22.89
CA ALA A 202 -3.92 24.11 22.07
C ALA A 202 -4.95 24.87 22.93
N ALA A 203 -5.50 24.24 23.98
CA ALA A 203 -6.47 24.87 24.87
C ALA A 203 -5.89 26.05 25.69
N SER A 204 -4.56 26.21 25.74
CA SER A 204 -3.92 27.36 26.38
C SER A 204 -3.88 28.62 25.49
N LEU A 205 -4.17 28.47 24.19
CA LEU A 205 -4.14 29.57 23.22
C LEU A 205 -5.51 30.24 23.09
N PRO A 206 -5.56 31.56 22.81
CA PRO A 206 -6.77 32.22 22.36
C PRO A 206 -7.28 31.62 21.04
N GLU A 207 -8.60 31.63 20.83
CA GLU A 207 -9.22 31.12 19.61
C GLU A 207 -8.64 31.73 18.32
N ALA A 208 -8.36 33.04 18.33
CA ALA A 208 -7.74 33.72 17.20
C ALA A 208 -6.38 33.11 16.81
N GLU A 209 -5.59 32.64 17.77
CA GLU A 209 -4.29 31.99 17.51
C GLU A 209 -4.46 30.54 17.02
N LEU A 210 -5.52 29.84 17.46
CA LEU A 210 -5.87 28.51 16.96
C LEU A 210 -6.27 28.54 15.48
N MET A 211 -7.00 29.58 15.08
CA MET A 211 -7.53 29.75 13.72
C MET A 211 -6.56 30.43 12.76
N ARG A 212 -5.50 31.07 13.28
CA ARG A 212 -4.53 31.81 12.48
C ARG A 212 -3.81 30.91 11.47
N ASP A 213 -3.82 31.33 10.21
CA ASP A 213 -3.00 30.70 9.18
C ASP A 213 -1.52 30.97 9.45
N ARG A 214 -0.74 29.89 9.46
CA ARG A 214 0.69 29.84 9.74
C ARG A 214 1.45 29.03 8.68
N GLY A 215 0.85 28.83 7.51
CA GLY A 215 1.49 28.18 6.36
C GLY A 215 1.64 26.67 6.47
N ALA A 216 0.89 26.02 7.38
CA ALA A 216 0.77 24.56 7.36
C ALA A 216 -0.09 24.12 6.17
N TYR A 217 -0.08 22.82 5.83
CA TYR A 217 -0.88 22.28 4.72
C TYR A 217 -2.39 22.60 4.87
N PHE A 218 -2.91 22.55 6.11
CA PHE A 218 -4.29 22.93 6.43
C PHE A 218 -4.42 24.39 6.93
N GLY A 219 -3.39 25.21 6.75
CA GLY A 219 -3.33 26.62 7.16
C GLY A 219 -3.10 26.81 8.66
N SER A 220 -4.03 26.37 9.51
CA SER A 220 -4.06 26.67 10.94
C SER A 220 -3.91 25.45 11.86
N LEU A 221 -3.69 25.70 13.15
CA LEU A 221 -3.60 24.64 14.17
C LEU A 221 -4.94 23.93 14.32
N PHE A 222 -6.04 24.68 14.40
CA PHE A 222 -7.38 24.11 14.48
C PHE A 222 -7.69 23.22 13.27
N ALA A 223 -7.44 23.71 12.06
CA ALA A 223 -7.70 22.96 10.83
C ALA A 223 -6.85 21.68 10.74
N THR A 224 -5.59 21.72 11.20
CA THR A 224 -4.71 20.55 11.28
C THR A 224 -5.23 19.50 12.27
N LEU A 225 -5.66 19.92 13.47
CA LEU A 225 -6.27 19.03 14.47
C LEU A 225 -7.61 18.46 13.98
N ASN A 226 -8.42 19.27 13.30
CA ASN A 226 -9.67 18.84 12.69
C ASN A 226 -9.42 17.78 11.62
N HIS A 227 -8.42 17.97 10.77
CA HIS A 227 -8.05 16.99 9.75
C HIS A 227 -7.66 15.64 10.35
N LEU A 228 -6.91 15.62 11.47
CA LEU A 228 -6.59 14.37 12.18
C LEU A 228 -7.85 13.60 12.60
N VAL A 229 -8.88 14.30 13.09
CA VAL A 229 -10.17 13.69 13.45
C VAL A 229 -10.92 13.18 12.21
N VAL A 230 -10.97 13.97 11.13
CA VAL A 230 -11.60 13.58 9.86
C VAL A 230 -10.94 12.32 9.28
N ALA A 231 -9.61 12.31 9.19
CA ALA A 231 -8.86 11.19 8.65
C ALA A 231 -9.10 9.92 9.47
N ASP A 232 -9.13 10.03 10.81
CA ASP A 232 -9.41 8.91 11.68
C ASP A 232 -10.82 8.36 11.49
N ILE A 233 -11.84 9.22 11.40
CA ILE A 233 -13.23 8.78 11.14
C ILE A 233 -13.32 8.01 9.82
N LEU A 234 -12.70 8.53 8.76
CA LEU A 234 -12.70 7.90 7.44
C LEU A 234 -12.05 6.51 7.47
N TRP A 235 -10.88 6.39 8.10
CA TRP A 235 -10.18 5.11 8.21
C TRP A 235 -10.87 4.12 9.13
N LEU A 236 -11.32 4.54 10.31
CA LEU A 236 -12.00 3.68 11.27
C LEU A 236 -13.33 3.15 10.71
N LYS A 237 -14.05 3.93 9.92
CA LYS A 237 -15.23 3.44 9.18
C LYS A 237 -14.87 2.38 8.14
N ARG A 238 -13.74 2.53 7.42
CA ARG A 238 -13.25 1.50 6.49
C ARG A 238 -12.87 0.22 7.22
N PHE A 239 -12.18 0.32 8.35
CA PHE A 239 -11.82 -0.83 9.17
C PHE A 239 -13.05 -1.52 9.75
N ALA A 240 -14.05 -0.76 10.20
CA ALA A 240 -15.31 -1.31 10.70
C ALA A 240 -16.13 -2.03 9.61
N ALA A 241 -16.00 -1.59 8.36
CA ALA A 241 -16.68 -2.18 7.21
C ALA A 241 -15.94 -3.41 6.64
N HIS A 242 -14.72 -3.71 7.08
CA HIS A 242 -13.95 -4.87 6.62
C HIS A 242 -14.62 -6.18 7.08
N PRO A 243 -15.18 -7.00 6.18
CA PRO A 243 -15.80 -8.25 6.55
C PRO A 243 -14.73 -9.29 6.92
N ARG A 244 -15.09 -10.26 7.78
CA ARG A 244 -14.24 -11.45 7.96
C ARG A 244 -14.05 -12.15 6.63
N GLY A 245 -12.85 -12.70 6.43
CA GLY A 245 -12.41 -13.42 5.23
C GLY A 245 -13.52 -14.20 4.51
N GLY A 246 -13.74 -13.85 3.25
CA GLY A 246 -14.45 -14.67 2.29
C GLY A 246 -13.44 -15.37 1.38
N VAL A 247 -12.96 -16.55 1.77
CA VAL A 247 -12.66 -17.56 0.74
C VAL A 247 -14.01 -18.12 0.33
N ASN A 248 -14.65 -17.50 -0.65
CA ASN A 248 -15.65 -18.18 -1.47
C ASN A 248 -15.00 -18.39 -2.83
N GLY A 249 -14.38 -19.56 -3.00
CA GLY A 249 -14.29 -20.16 -4.31
C GLY A 249 -15.69 -20.19 -4.91
N GLN A 250 -15.82 -19.68 -6.12
CA GLN A 250 -17.02 -19.84 -6.92
C GLN A 250 -17.26 -21.33 -7.13
N THR A 251 -18.10 -21.95 -6.33
CA THR A 251 -18.81 -23.17 -6.73
C THR A 251 -20.17 -22.74 -7.24
N SER A 252 -20.22 -22.57 -8.56
CA SER A 252 -21.45 -22.70 -9.33
C SER A 252 -22.17 -23.99 -8.91
N ALA A 253 -23.34 -23.86 -8.29
CA ALA A 253 -24.25 -24.97 -8.08
C ALA A 253 -25.67 -24.53 -8.43
N HIS A 254 -26.10 -24.94 -9.62
CA HIS A 254 -27.50 -25.01 -10.04
C HIS A 254 -28.36 -25.77 -9.01
N PRO A 255 -29.66 -25.46 -8.88
CA PRO A 255 -30.54 -26.18 -7.97
C PRO A 255 -30.97 -27.52 -8.57
N ARG A 256 -30.81 -28.61 -7.82
CA ARG A 256 -31.66 -29.80 -7.96
C ARG A 256 -32.11 -30.26 -6.56
N GLY A 257 -33.41 -30.51 -6.43
CA GLY A 257 -34.06 -30.89 -5.18
C GLY A 257 -33.92 -32.36 -4.80
N GLY A 258 -34.55 -32.73 -3.68
CA GLY A 258 -34.75 -34.12 -3.28
C GLY A 258 -34.70 -34.36 -1.76
N SER A 259 -35.88 -34.36 -1.17
CA SER A 259 -36.37 -35.01 0.07
C SER A 259 -35.52 -36.02 0.89
N ASN A 260 -35.75 -35.92 2.22
CA ASN A 260 -35.95 -36.96 3.26
C ASN A 260 -34.81 -37.85 3.79
N GLY A 261 -34.72 -37.92 5.13
CA GLY A 261 -34.15 -39.06 5.88
C GLY A 261 -33.74 -38.76 7.33
N LEU A 262 -34.52 -39.25 8.30
CA LEU A 262 -34.27 -39.23 9.76
C LEU A 262 -33.22 -40.27 10.19
N THR A 263 -32.40 -40.00 11.22
CA THR A 263 -32.36 -40.71 12.55
C THR A 263 -31.05 -40.51 13.37
N SER A 264 -31.25 -40.29 14.69
CA SER A 264 -30.54 -40.86 15.87
C SER A 264 -29.10 -40.47 16.30
N VAL A 265 -29.03 -39.48 17.21
CA VAL A 265 -28.40 -39.39 18.56
C VAL A 265 -27.46 -40.50 19.09
N HIS A 266 -26.21 -40.15 19.51
CA HIS A 266 -25.68 -40.11 20.91
C HIS A 266 -24.17 -39.66 20.98
N PRO A 267 -23.63 -39.27 22.16
CA PRO A 267 -22.58 -38.24 22.29
C PRO A 267 -21.27 -38.72 22.93
N ARG A 268 -20.21 -37.91 22.79
CA ARG A 268 -19.16 -37.54 23.77
C ARG A 268 -17.84 -37.23 23.07
N GLY A 269 -17.20 -36.15 23.47
CA GLY A 269 -15.84 -35.83 23.07
C GLY A 269 -15.54 -34.35 23.29
N GLY A 270 -15.31 -33.97 24.54
CA GLY A 270 -14.81 -32.64 24.87
C GLY A 270 -13.42 -32.47 24.26
N SER A 271 -13.24 -31.39 23.50
CA SER A 271 -11.94 -30.83 23.21
C SER A 271 -12.04 -29.33 23.43
N ASN A 272 -11.07 -28.80 24.19
CA ASN A 272 -10.86 -27.37 24.40
C ASN A 272 -10.66 -26.71 23.03
N GLY A 273 -11.74 -26.17 22.47
CA GLY A 273 -11.66 -25.24 21.36
C GLY A 273 -11.12 -23.91 21.87
N LEU A 274 -9.94 -23.51 21.38
CA LEU A 274 -9.54 -22.11 21.35
C LEU A 274 -10.75 -21.30 20.85
N ALA A 275 -11.29 -20.45 21.71
CA ALA A 275 -12.44 -19.62 21.39
C ALA A 275 -12.09 -18.78 20.16
N THR A 276 -12.62 -19.16 19.01
CA THR A 276 -12.61 -18.32 17.83
C THR A 276 -13.60 -17.21 18.13
N ALA A 277 -13.10 -15.99 18.38
CA ALA A 277 -13.92 -14.81 18.64
C ALA A 277 -15.06 -14.71 17.60
N HIS A 278 -16.24 -14.24 17.98
CA HIS A 278 -17.41 -14.21 17.09
C HIS A 278 -17.29 -13.18 15.96
N PRO A 279 -17.91 -13.41 14.78
CA PRO A 279 -17.92 -12.47 13.65
C PRO A 279 -18.51 -11.11 14.10
N GLY A 280 -17.66 -10.07 14.17
CA GLY A 280 -18.04 -8.72 14.60
C GLY A 280 -17.56 -8.28 15.99
N GLU A 281 -16.97 -9.15 16.81
CA GLU A 281 -16.50 -8.74 18.15
C GLU A 281 -15.33 -7.76 18.09
N HIS A 282 -14.36 -7.98 17.20
CA HIS A 282 -13.21 -7.09 17.08
C HIS A 282 -13.61 -5.65 16.68
N THR A 283 -14.56 -5.47 15.76
CA THR A 283 -15.01 -4.13 15.33
C THR A 283 -16.07 -3.52 16.25
N LYS A 284 -16.56 -4.24 17.27
CA LYS A 284 -17.51 -3.70 18.25
C LYS A 284 -16.97 -2.46 18.96
N ALA A 285 -15.66 -2.42 19.21
CA ALA A 285 -14.96 -1.26 19.75
C ALA A 285 -15.09 0.00 18.87
N LEU A 286 -15.35 -0.16 17.57
CA LEU A 286 -15.53 0.93 16.61
C LEU A 286 -16.98 1.39 16.46
N ALA A 287 -17.95 0.79 17.18
CA ALA A 287 -19.37 1.16 17.09
C ALA A 287 -19.64 2.66 17.31
N PRO A 288 -18.98 3.36 18.27
CA PRO A 288 -19.15 4.81 18.43
C PRO A 288 -18.76 5.59 17.17
N VAL A 289 -17.76 5.13 16.43
CA VAL A 289 -17.25 5.79 15.21
C VAL A 289 -18.15 5.51 14.01
N VAL A 290 -18.70 4.29 13.93
CA VAL A 290 -19.67 3.92 12.89
C VAL A 290 -20.91 4.81 12.97
N ALA A 291 -21.35 5.18 14.17
CA ALA A 291 -22.50 6.06 14.38
C ALA A 291 -22.29 7.53 13.98
N LEU A 292 -21.04 7.98 13.83
CA LEU A 292 -20.73 9.36 13.41
C LEU A 292 -21.15 9.61 11.95
N PRO A 293 -21.47 10.86 11.55
CA PRO A 293 -21.68 11.19 10.15
C PRO A 293 -20.41 10.94 9.32
N MET A 294 -20.59 10.60 8.05
CA MET A 294 -19.46 10.52 7.12
C MET A 294 -18.99 11.94 6.77
N PRO A 295 -17.70 12.29 6.95
CA PRO A 295 -17.19 13.58 6.49
C PRO A 295 -17.35 13.76 4.98
N ALA A 296 -17.70 14.97 4.54
CA ALA A 296 -17.91 15.29 3.12
C ALA A 296 -16.59 15.35 2.31
N GLY A 297 -15.45 15.51 2.98
CA GLY A 297 -14.13 15.67 2.39
C GLY A 297 -13.04 15.64 3.46
N LEU A 298 -11.77 15.69 3.04
CA LEU A 298 -10.60 15.66 3.94
C LEU A 298 -10.42 16.97 4.73
N ASP A 299 -11.02 18.05 4.25
CA ASP A 299 -11.01 19.40 4.79
C ASP A 299 -12.34 19.78 5.49
N ALA A 300 -13.29 18.83 5.58
CA ALA A 300 -14.56 19.07 6.23
C ALA A 300 -14.39 19.44 7.72
N ILE A 301 -15.05 20.50 8.15
CA ILE A 301 -15.08 20.89 9.58
C ILE A 301 -16.14 20.06 10.30
N VAL A 302 -15.72 19.21 11.24
CA VAL A 302 -16.61 18.26 11.93
C VAL A 302 -17.03 18.71 13.33
N CYS A 303 -16.39 19.74 13.86
CA CYS A 303 -16.66 20.32 15.16
C CYS A 303 -16.56 21.85 15.07
N ALA A 304 -17.40 22.57 15.83
CA ALA A 304 -17.46 24.02 15.77
C ALA A 304 -16.30 24.71 16.51
N ASP A 305 -15.73 24.06 17.51
CA ASP A 305 -14.72 24.62 18.40
C ASP A 305 -13.73 23.55 18.89
N LEU A 306 -12.67 23.99 19.57
CA LEU A 306 -11.62 23.10 20.07
C LEU A 306 -12.14 22.13 21.15
N ALA A 307 -13.11 22.54 21.95
CA ALA A 307 -13.64 21.73 23.06
C ALA A 307 -14.43 20.51 22.55
N SER A 308 -15.32 20.74 21.59
CA SER A 308 -16.06 19.68 20.89
C SER A 308 -15.12 18.77 20.10
N LEU A 309 -14.09 19.34 19.46
CA LEU A 309 -13.07 18.56 18.76
C LEU A 309 -12.23 17.69 19.72
N ALA A 310 -11.86 18.21 20.89
CA ALA A 310 -11.13 17.47 21.93
C ALA A 310 -11.96 16.31 22.50
N ALA A 311 -13.25 16.54 22.74
CA ALA A 311 -14.18 15.51 23.19
C ALA A 311 -14.29 14.38 22.15
N LEU A 312 -14.44 14.73 20.87
CA LEU A 312 -14.49 13.75 19.78
C LEU A 312 -13.17 12.99 19.64
N ARG A 313 -12.02 13.68 19.73
CA ARG A 313 -10.70 13.04 19.73
C ARG A 313 -10.57 11.98 20.82
N SER A 314 -11.03 12.28 22.04
CA SER A 314 -11.03 11.33 23.16
C SER A 314 -11.85 10.08 22.87
N VAL A 315 -13.05 10.24 22.28
CA VAL A 315 -13.89 9.12 21.84
C VAL A 315 -13.15 8.25 20.81
N LEU A 316 -12.50 8.88 19.83
CA LEU A 316 -11.74 8.16 18.80
C LEU A 316 -10.53 7.42 19.39
N ASP A 317 -9.74 8.07 20.26
CA ASP A 317 -8.57 7.44 20.90
C ASP A 317 -8.96 6.23 21.75
N HIS A 318 -10.07 6.32 22.49
CA HIS A 318 -10.60 5.18 23.25
C HIS A 318 -11.04 4.03 22.33
N ALA A 319 -11.77 4.33 21.24
CA ALA A 319 -12.19 3.34 20.27
C ALA A 319 -11.00 2.66 19.58
N ILE A 320 -9.97 3.43 19.19
CA ILE A 320 -8.72 2.93 18.61
C ILE A 320 -8.02 2.00 19.60
N GLY A 321 -7.79 2.44 20.84
CA GLY A 321 -7.09 1.63 21.85
C GLY A 321 -7.80 0.31 22.12
N SER A 322 -9.13 0.36 22.29
CA SER A 322 -9.97 -0.83 22.51
C SER A 322 -9.94 -1.79 21.31
N TRP A 323 -10.06 -1.25 20.09
CA TRP A 323 -10.04 -2.06 18.87
C TRP A 323 -8.68 -2.73 18.64
N ILE A 324 -7.59 -1.96 18.73
CA ILE A 324 -6.23 -2.47 18.54
C ILE A 324 -5.89 -3.56 19.58
N GLY A 325 -6.37 -3.40 20.82
CA GLY A 325 -6.19 -4.42 21.87
C GLY A 325 -6.83 -5.77 21.56
N GLY A 326 -7.80 -5.82 20.63
CA GLY A 326 -8.46 -7.05 20.18
C GLY A 326 -7.88 -7.66 18.90
N LEU A 327 -6.83 -7.08 18.30
CA LEU A 327 -6.26 -7.58 17.05
C LEU A 327 -5.26 -8.72 17.28
N SER A 328 -5.36 -9.76 16.46
CA SER A 328 -4.43 -10.89 16.42
C SER A 328 -3.54 -10.83 15.17
N LEU A 329 -2.41 -11.55 15.18
CA LEU A 329 -1.56 -11.67 13.98
C LEU A 329 -2.33 -12.19 12.76
N ALA A 330 -3.29 -13.09 12.96
CA ALA A 330 -4.13 -13.59 11.89
C ALA A 330 -5.00 -12.48 11.27
N LEU A 331 -5.61 -11.63 12.09
CA LEU A 331 -6.38 -10.47 11.62
C LEU A 331 -5.50 -9.46 10.88
N LEU A 332 -4.29 -9.20 11.39
CA LEU A 332 -3.35 -8.27 10.75
C LEU A 332 -2.88 -8.75 9.37
N ALA A 333 -2.87 -10.06 9.14
CA ALA A 333 -2.54 -10.66 7.86
C ALA A 333 -3.69 -10.64 6.83
N GLU A 334 -4.93 -10.34 7.26
CA GLU A 334 -6.06 -10.27 6.34
C GLU A 334 -5.90 -9.13 5.31
N THR A 335 -6.47 -9.35 4.11
CA THR A 335 -6.50 -8.33 3.07
C THR A 335 -7.68 -7.39 3.29
N LEU A 336 -7.40 -6.14 3.61
CA LEU A 336 -8.37 -5.06 3.67
C LEU A 336 -8.71 -4.61 2.24
N HIS A 337 -10.00 -4.69 1.90
CA HIS A 337 -10.55 -4.15 0.66
C HIS A 337 -11.19 -2.79 0.93
N TYR A 338 -10.75 -1.75 0.23
CA TYR A 338 -11.32 -0.41 0.38
C TYR A 338 -11.23 0.39 -0.92
N THR A 339 -12.06 1.41 -1.05
CA THR A 339 -12.04 2.33 -2.19
C THR A 339 -11.43 3.66 -1.77
N ARG A 340 -10.48 4.15 -2.57
CA ARG A 340 -9.90 5.50 -2.39
C ARG A 340 -10.93 6.58 -2.73
N ALA A 341 -10.62 7.83 -2.35
CA ALA A 341 -11.48 8.98 -2.68
C ALA A 341 -11.69 9.17 -4.20
N ASN A 342 -10.73 8.74 -5.03
CA ASN A 342 -10.82 8.79 -6.49
C ASN A 342 -11.55 7.58 -7.12
N GLY A 343 -12.21 6.74 -6.31
CA GLY A 343 -12.95 5.58 -6.81
C GLY A 343 -12.11 4.33 -7.11
N VAL A 344 -10.78 4.39 -6.96
CA VAL A 344 -9.90 3.25 -7.22
C VAL A 344 -10.00 2.24 -6.08
N ALA A 345 -10.37 0.99 -6.43
CA ALA A 345 -10.38 -0.13 -5.52
C ALA A 345 -8.96 -0.49 -5.09
N CYS A 346 -8.77 -0.78 -3.81
CA CYS A 346 -7.49 -1.09 -3.20
C CYS A 346 -7.59 -2.33 -2.32
N GLN A 347 -6.50 -3.11 -2.34
CA GLN A 347 -6.34 -4.31 -1.54
C GLN A 347 -4.96 -4.23 -0.89
N LYS A 348 -4.92 -4.21 0.44
CA LYS A 348 -3.67 -4.17 1.22
C LYS A 348 -3.83 -4.98 2.49
N ARG A 349 -2.74 -5.51 3.03
CA ARG A 349 -2.79 -6.19 4.34
C ARG A 349 -3.20 -5.20 5.42
N LEU A 350 -4.08 -5.62 6.34
CA LEU A 350 -4.60 -4.76 7.40
C LEU A 350 -3.47 -4.15 8.24
N GLY A 351 -2.47 -4.94 8.62
CA GLY A 351 -1.32 -4.47 9.39
C GLY A 351 -0.54 -3.33 8.72
N ASP A 352 -0.34 -3.41 7.40
CA ASP A 352 0.37 -2.38 6.64
C ASP A 352 -0.43 -1.07 6.57
N VAL A 353 -1.75 -1.18 6.45
CA VAL A 353 -2.64 0.00 6.46
C VAL A 353 -2.70 0.63 7.86
N LEU A 354 -2.64 -0.18 8.92
CA LEU A 354 -2.54 0.33 10.30
C LEU A 354 -1.23 1.07 10.55
N LEU A 355 -0.12 0.60 9.99
CA LEU A 355 1.15 1.34 10.03
C LEU A 355 1.00 2.71 9.35
N HIS A 356 0.38 2.76 8.17
CA HIS A 356 0.06 4.02 7.50
C HIS A 356 -0.83 4.93 8.37
N PHE A 357 -1.88 4.37 8.97
CA PHE A 357 -2.82 5.10 9.83
C PHE A 357 -2.11 5.81 10.99
N PHE A 358 -1.23 5.10 11.72
CA PHE A 358 -0.48 5.72 12.81
C PHE A 358 0.60 6.69 12.32
N ASN A 359 1.26 6.40 11.19
CA ASN A 359 2.28 7.29 10.63
C ASN A 359 1.68 8.61 10.11
N HIS A 360 0.49 8.56 9.51
CA HIS A 360 -0.28 9.73 9.10
C HIS A 360 -0.54 10.67 10.29
N GLN A 361 -0.94 10.12 11.44
CA GLN A 361 -1.12 10.93 12.65
C GLN A 361 0.20 11.56 13.10
N THR A 362 1.31 10.81 13.10
CA THR A 362 2.62 11.35 13.49
C THR A 362 3.05 12.51 12.59
N HIS A 363 2.86 12.39 11.27
CA HIS A 363 3.16 13.45 10.32
C HIS A 363 2.40 14.76 10.63
N HIS A 364 1.08 14.71 10.76
CA HIS A 364 0.27 15.92 11.01
C HIS A 364 0.41 16.45 12.44
N ARG A 365 0.74 15.60 13.42
CA ARG A 365 1.10 16.08 14.76
C ARG A 365 2.44 16.80 14.78
N GLY A 366 3.39 16.44 13.91
CA GLY A 366 4.61 17.21 13.69
C GLY A 366 4.34 18.62 13.13
N GLN A 367 3.32 18.75 12.27
CA GLN A 367 2.85 20.07 11.84
C GLN A 367 2.21 20.83 13.01
N ALA A 368 1.29 20.19 13.76
CA ALA A 368 0.63 20.81 14.91
C ALA A 368 1.62 21.26 16.00
N SER A 369 2.65 20.47 16.30
CA SER A 369 3.69 20.85 17.25
C SER A 369 4.51 22.04 16.78
N THR A 370 4.83 22.10 15.49
CA THR A 370 5.49 23.26 14.87
C THR A 370 4.62 24.51 15.02
N LEU A 371 3.32 24.41 14.76
CA LEU A 371 2.37 25.52 14.89
C LEU A 371 2.23 26.01 16.34
N LEU A 372 2.21 25.11 17.31
CA LEU A 372 2.23 25.44 18.74
C LEU A 372 3.52 26.18 19.13
N CYS A 373 4.67 25.70 18.66
CA CYS A 373 5.96 26.35 18.89
C CYS A 373 6.00 27.77 18.30
N GLN A 374 5.48 27.96 17.08
CA GLN A 374 5.34 29.28 16.45
C GLN A 374 4.36 30.21 17.19
N ALA A 375 3.47 29.65 18.00
CA ALA A 375 2.57 30.40 18.89
C ALA A 375 3.16 30.58 20.31
N GLY A 376 4.42 30.20 20.53
CA GLY A 376 5.11 30.34 21.82
C GLY A 376 4.79 29.26 22.84
N VAL A 377 4.19 28.14 22.43
CA VAL A 377 3.82 27.01 23.32
C VAL A 377 4.78 25.84 23.11
N ASP A 378 5.48 25.46 24.17
CA ASP A 378 6.34 24.27 24.19
C ASP A 378 5.55 23.02 24.61
N LEU A 379 5.63 21.96 23.80
CA LEU A 379 5.00 20.66 24.08
C LEU A 379 5.89 19.73 24.93
N GLY A 380 7.15 20.10 25.11
CA GLY A 380 8.17 19.24 25.71
C GLY A 380 8.42 17.97 24.88
N VAL A 381 8.82 16.90 25.56
CA VAL A 381 9.21 15.63 24.91
C VAL A 381 8.06 15.02 24.11
N THR A 382 8.32 14.72 22.84
CA THR A 382 7.36 14.07 21.93
C THR A 382 7.81 12.68 21.49
N ASP A 383 8.97 12.20 21.94
CA ASP A 383 9.54 10.93 21.48
C ASP A 383 8.73 9.72 21.95
N LEU A 384 8.71 8.67 21.13
CA LEU A 384 8.15 7.37 21.51
C LEU A 384 9.08 6.59 22.44
N ALA A 385 10.40 6.80 22.32
CA ALA A 385 11.43 6.02 23.02
C ALA A 385 11.20 5.87 24.53
N PRO A 386 10.75 6.91 25.29
CA PRO A 386 10.47 6.76 26.73
C PRO A 386 9.33 5.78 27.08
N LEU A 387 8.50 5.38 26.13
CA LEU A 387 7.44 4.37 26.32
C LEU A 387 7.89 2.96 25.92
N ILE A 388 9.09 2.81 25.35
CA ILE A 388 9.68 1.53 24.98
C ILE A 388 10.45 1.04 26.21
N ALA A 389 10.19 -0.20 26.64
CA ALA A 389 10.97 -0.81 27.71
C ALA A 389 12.41 -1.06 27.23
N ASP A 390 13.38 -0.88 28.12
CA ASP A 390 14.77 -1.25 27.84
C ASP A 390 14.85 -2.75 27.50
N ALA A 391 15.78 -3.10 26.59
CA ALA A 391 16.06 -4.49 26.30
C ALA A 391 16.74 -5.14 27.53
N GLU A 392 16.24 -6.30 27.96
CA GLU A 392 16.87 -7.13 28.99
C GLU A 392 18.18 -7.76 28.52
#